data_AF-A0A061RTH0-F1
#
_entry.id   AF-A0A061RTH0-F1
#
_cell.length_a   1.000
_cell.length_b   1.000
_cell.length_c   1.000
_cell.angle_alpha   90.00
_cell.angle_beta   90.00
_cell.angle_gamma   90.00
#
_symmetry.space_group_name_H-M   'P 1'
#
loop_
_entity.id
_entity.type
_entity.pdbx_description
1 polymer ?
#
loop_
_entity_poly.entity_id
_entity_poly.type
_entity_poly.pdbx_seq_one_letter_code
_entity_poly.pdbx_strand_id
1 'polypeptide(L)'
;MYDEGHELANHTMFDTPSFRLSLQELEQQVDGCSELIEQLTRQEADGPEEQHRLKWFRPGHGWFTPGMLRLCQLKGYRVALGSVFGNDPWVKSPALLKWYYLKRAYPGAIMILHDGMDPSRAQTVEVLDSVLPRLKARGYTVTTVSELFRYARKDHFSQWGDVTR
;
A
#
# COMPACT_ATOMS: atom_id res chain seq x y z
N MET A 1 -3.67 -14.65 -0.32
CA MET A 1 -3.42 -13.20 -0.58
C MET A 1 -3.52 -12.88 -2.07
N TYR A 2 -2.53 -13.22 -2.90
CA TYR A 2 -2.57 -12.89 -4.33
C TYR A 2 -3.74 -13.57 -5.06
N ASP A 3 -3.93 -14.87 -4.84
CA ASP A 3 -5.02 -15.66 -5.45
C ASP A 3 -6.43 -15.25 -4.99
N GLU A 4 -6.50 -14.51 -3.88
CA GLU A 4 -7.75 -13.94 -3.36
C GLU A 4 -8.04 -12.55 -3.96
N GLY A 5 -7.24 -12.11 -4.95
CA GLY A 5 -7.40 -10.83 -5.64
C GLY A 5 -6.76 -9.64 -4.91
N HIS A 6 -5.85 -9.88 -3.96
CA HIS A 6 -5.10 -8.80 -3.31
C HIS A 6 -3.88 -8.36 -4.13
N GLU A 7 -3.59 -7.06 -4.08
CA GLU A 7 -2.42 -6.46 -4.73
C GLU A 7 -1.17 -6.62 -3.84
N LEU A 8 -0.08 -7.13 -4.42
CA LEU A 8 1.24 -7.18 -3.79
C LEU A 8 2.10 -5.99 -4.26
N ALA A 9 2.90 -5.43 -3.34
CA ALA A 9 3.75 -4.27 -3.60
C ALA A 9 5.09 -4.39 -2.86
N ASN A 10 6.09 -3.66 -3.33
CA ASN A 10 7.45 -3.72 -2.81
C ASN A 10 7.62 -2.87 -1.55
N HIS A 11 8.16 -3.47 -0.48
CA HIS A 11 8.48 -2.80 0.78
C HIS A 11 9.92 -3.06 1.23
N THR A 12 10.85 -3.25 0.26
CA THR A 12 12.23 -3.74 0.49
C THR A 12 12.28 -5.16 1.09
N MET A 13 13.50 -5.70 1.27
CA MET A 13 13.70 -7.07 1.77
C MET A 13 13.64 -7.16 3.29
N PHE A 14 14.02 -6.10 3.99
CA PHE A 14 14.13 -6.07 5.44
C PHE A 14 13.39 -4.88 6.00
N ASP A 15 12.69 -5.06 7.12
CA ASP A 15 11.99 -3.98 7.81
C ASP A 15 13.02 -3.03 8.46
N THR A 16 13.49 -2.09 7.64
CA THR A 16 14.45 -1.06 8.02
C THR A 16 13.97 0.28 7.48
N PRO A 17 14.33 1.40 8.15
CA PRO A 17 13.99 2.72 7.61
C PRO A 17 14.72 2.93 6.28
N SER A 18 13.99 2.86 5.15
CA SER A 18 14.62 2.84 3.82
C SER A 18 15.43 4.10 3.52
N PHE A 19 15.14 5.22 4.17
CA PHE A 19 15.90 6.47 4.05
C PHE A 19 17.32 6.40 4.65
N ARG A 20 17.63 5.37 5.44
CA ARG A 20 18.97 5.12 5.99
C ARG A 20 19.83 4.23 5.09
N LEU A 21 19.25 3.61 4.06
CA LEU A 21 19.97 2.80 3.10
C LEU A 21 20.73 3.71 2.12
N SER A 22 21.92 3.29 1.70
CA SER A 22 22.52 3.85 0.49
C SER A 22 21.65 3.53 -0.73
N LEU A 23 21.80 4.29 -1.82
CA LEU A 23 21.04 4.01 -3.04
C LEU A 23 21.33 2.63 -3.62
N GLN A 24 22.57 2.15 -3.48
CA GLN A 24 22.97 0.82 -3.93
C GLN A 24 22.29 -0.29 -3.11
N GLU A 25 22.29 -0.17 -1.77
CA GLU A 25 21.61 -1.14 -0.91
C GLU A 25 20.09 -1.11 -1.13
N LEU A 26 19.51 0.08 -1.28
CA LEU A 26 18.09 0.22 -1.59
C LEU A 26 17.76 -0.46 -2.93
N GLU A 27 18.58 -0.26 -3.96
CA GLU A 27 18.38 -0.91 -5.25
C GLU A 27 18.41 -2.43 -5.13
N GLN A 28 19.43 -2.98 -4.47
CA GLN A 28 19.55 -4.42 -4.24
C GLN A 28 18.34 -5.00 -3.50
N GLN A 29 17.84 -4.31 -2.47
CA GLN A 29 16.67 -4.76 -1.74
C GLN A 29 15.37 -4.61 -2.55
N VAL A 30 15.23 -3.54 -3.33
CA VAL A 30 14.08 -3.38 -4.22
C VAL A 30 14.09 -4.49 -5.28
N ASP A 31 15.23 -4.80 -5.88
CA ASP A 31 15.33 -5.85 -6.90
C ASP A 31 15.07 -7.23 -6.33
N GLY A 32 15.72 -7.62 -5.23
CA GLY A 32 15.47 -8.91 -4.58
C GLY A 32 14.00 -9.10 -4.18
N CYS A 33 13.35 -8.05 -3.65
CA CYS A 33 11.93 -8.11 -3.31
C CYS A 33 11.04 -8.20 -4.58
N SER A 34 11.42 -7.51 -5.66
CA SER A 34 10.73 -7.60 -6.95
C SER A 34 10.76 -9.02 -7.50
N GLU A 35 11.93 -9.66 -7.48
CA GLU A 35 12.11 -11.03 -7.95
C GLU A 35 11.22 -12.01 -7.19
N LEU A 36 11.13 -11.87 -5.85
CA LEU A 36 10.26 -12.72 -5.04
C LEU A 36 8.77 -12.50 -5.33
N ILE A 37 8.33 -11.24 -5.44
CA ILE A 37 6.94 -10.93 -5.81
C ILE A 37 6.65 -11.51 -7.20
N GLU A 38 7.55 -11.35 -8.15
CA GLU A 38 7.39 -11.89 -9.50
C GLU A 38 7.36 -13.42 -9.51
N GLN A 39 8.18 -14.11 -8.71
CA GLN A 39 8.12 -15.57 -8.59
C GLN A 39 6.78 -16.05 -8.02
N LEU A 40 6.29 -15.41 -6.96
CA LEU A 40 5.00 -15.74 -6.33
C LEU A 40 3.80 -15.46 -7.24
N THR A 41 3.93 -14.53 -8.19
CA THR A 41 2.85 -14.12 -9.08
C THR A 41 2.91 -14.73 -10.47
N ARG A 42 4.10 -15.13 -10.95
CA ARG A 42 4.30 -15.81 -12.26
C ARG A 42 3.99 -17.29 -12.25
N GLN A 43 4.06 -17.96 -11.10
CA GLN A 43 3.73 -19.39 -11.02
C GLN A 43 2.28 -19.70 -11.46
N GLU A 44 1.42 -18.68 -11.58
CA GLU A 44 -0.02 -18.79 -11.82
C GLU A 44 -0.48 -17.96 -13.05
N ALA A 45 0.35 -17.91 -14.11
CA ALA A 45 0.18 -17.03 -15.29
C ALA A 45 -1.01 -17.35 -16.25
N ASP A 46 -2.19 -17.68 -15.71
CA ASP A 46 -3.48 -17.60 -16.40
C ASP A 46 -4.32 -16.37 -15.96
N GLY A 47 -3.78 -15.51 -15.09
CA GLY A 47 -4.42 -14.26 -14.66
C GLY A 47 -4.26 -13.10 -15.65
N PRO A 48 -5.22 -12.15 -15.73
CA PRO A 48 -5.21 -11.09 -16.73
C PRO A 48 -4.00 -10.15 -16.56
N GLU A 49 -3.04 -10.26 -17.49
CA GLU A 49 -1.76 -9.52 -17.57
C GLU A 49 -1.86 -7.99 -17.43
N GLU A 50 -3.06 -7.41 -17.52
CA GLU A 50 -3.27 -5.97 -17.62
C GLU A 50 -3.62 -5.27 -16.30
N GLN A 51 -4.23 -5.96 -15.33
CA GLN A 51 -4.72 -5.31 -14.09
C GLN A 51 -3.62 -5.07 -13.04
N HIS A 52 -2.48 -5.75 -13.13
CA HIS A 52 -1.34 -5.63 -12.20
C HIS A 52 -0.15 -4.81 -12.74
N ARG A 53 -0.37 -4.01 -13.78
CA ARG A 53 0.72 -3.30 -14.49
C ARG A 53 1.38 -2.18 -13.68
N LEU A 54 0.77 -1.73 -12.58
CA LEU A 54 1.34 -0.68 -11.73
C LEU A 54 2.20 -1.30 -10.62
N LYS A 55 3.52 -1.07 -10.71
CA LYS A 55 4.45 -1.45 -9.65
C LYS A 55 4.43 -0.37 -8.56
N TRP A 56 4.05 -0.75 -7.34
CA TRP A 56 4.05 0.14 -6.18
C TRP A 56 5.23 -0.16 -5.25
N PHE A 57 5.85 0.91 -4.75
CA PHE A 57 6.85 0.87 -3.71
C PHE A 57 6.36 1.71 -2.53
N ARG A 58 6.54 1.19 -1.32
CA ARG A 58 6.38 1.97 -0.09
C ARG A 58 7.73 1.97 0.63
N PRO A 59 8.29 3.12 1.03
CA PRO A 59 9.50 3.11 1.85
C PRO A 59 9.19 2.64 3.28
N GLY A 60 10.07 1.82 3.85
CA GLY A 60 10.09 1.49 5.27
C GLY A 60 10.02 2.76 6.12
N HIS A 61 9.17 2.73 7.15
CA HIS A 61 8.86 3.87 8.03
C HIS A 61 8.22 5.10 7.33
N GLY A 62 7.92 5.05 6.03
CA GLY A 62 7.23 6.12 5.30
C GLY A 62 8.09 7.33 4.91
N TRP A 63 9.38 7.34 5.25
CA TRP A 63 10.31 8.41 4.88
C TRP A 63 11.01 8.12 3.55
N PHE A 64 11.17 9.15 2.72
CA PHE A 64 11.80 9.04 1.42
C PHE A 64 12.76 10.20 1.16
N THR A 65 13.72 9.99 0.25
CA THR A 65 14.61 11.03 -0.25
C THR A 65 14.44 11.19 -1.75
N PRO A 66 14.84 12.33 -2.35
CA PRO A 66 14.77 12.52 -3.80
C PRO A 66 15.51 11.44 -4.60
N GLY A 67 16.64 10.95 -4.09
CA GLY A 67 17.40 9.85 -4.71
C GLY A 67 16.59 8.55 -4.74
N MET A 68 15.88 8.22 -3.66
CA MET A 68 15.01 7.04 -3.60
C MET A 68 13.85 7.15 -4.59
N LEU A 69 13.21 8.31 -4.68
CA LEU A 69 12.11 8.54 -5.62
C LEU A 69 12.59 8.37 -7.07
N ARG A 70 13.77 8.93 -7.39
CA ARG A 70 14.37 8.80 -8.72
C ARG A 70 14.71 7.34 -9.04
N LEU A 71 15.30 6.62 -8.10
CA LEU A 71 15.60 5.19 -8.25
C LEU A 71 14.31 4.39 -8.51
N CYS A 72 13.28 4.59 -7.69
CA CYS A 72 11.98 3.93 -7.88
C CYS A 72 11.41 4.23 -9.26
N GLN A 73 11.41 5.49 -9.68
CA GLN A 73 10.91 5.91 -10.99
C GLN A 73 11.67 5.24 -12.15
N LEU A 74 13.01 5.19 -12.08
CA LEU A 74 13.84 4.53 -13.09
C LEU A 74 13.53 3.03 -13.21
N LYS A 75 13.11 2.41 -12.11
CA LYS A 75 12.75 0.99 -12.05
C LYS A 75 11.26 0.72 -12.30
N GLY A 76 10.53 1.73 -12.77
CA GLY A 76 9.10 1.63 -13.12
C GLY A 76 8.15 1.62 -11.92
N TYR A 77 8.64 1.93 -10.72
CA TYR A 77 7.83 2.01 -9.51
C TYR A 77 7.18 3.38 -9.33
N ARG A 78 5.96 3.36 -8.81
CA ARG A 78 5.30 4.50 -8.18
C ARG A 78 5.41 4.39 -6.67
N VAL A 79 5.64 5.51 -5.99
CA VAL A 79 5.73 5.52 -4.53
C VAL A 79 4.37 5.82 -3.91
N ALA A 80 3.90 4.94 -3.02
CA ALA A 80 2.65 5.10 -2.29
C ALA A 80 2.92 5.25 -0.78
N LEU A 81 2.38 6.32 -0.19
CA LEU A 81 2.35 6.54 1.25
C LEU A 81 0.94 6.39 1.78
N GLY A 82 0.81 6.18 3.08
CA GLY A 82 -0.49 6.15 3.73
C GLY A 82 -0.79 7.46 4.43
N SER A 83 -2.07 7.77 4.53
CA SER A 83 -2.55 9.02 5.09
C SER A 83 -3.25 8.84 6.45
N VAL A 84 -3.58 7.60 6.81
CA VAL A 84 -4.23 7.25 8.08
C VAL A 84 -3.43 6.14 8.74
N PHE A 85 -2.77 6.44 9.86
CA PHE A 85 -1.92 5.48 10.58
C PHE A 85 -2.21 5.52 12.08
N GLY A 86 -2.79 4.43 12.59
CA GLY A 86 -3.19 4.32 14.00
C GLY A 86 -2.07 3.96 14.97
N ASN A 87 -0.83 3.82 14.48
CA ASN A 87 0.31 3.35 15.27
C ASN A 87 0.10 1.95 15.88
N ASP A 88 -0.54 1.06 15.12
CA ASP A 88 -0.96 -0.28 15.53
C ASP A 88 0.17 -1.24 15.98
N PRO A 89 1.47 -1.08 15.58
CA PRO A 89 2.54 -1.87 16.17
C PRO A 89 2.74 -1.57 17.66
N TRP A 90 2.37 -0.37 18.13
CA TRP A 90 2.62 0.10 19.49
C TRP A 90 1.34 0.25 20.31
N VAL A 91 0.23 0.66 19.69
CA VAL A 91 -1.07 0.83 20.36
C VAL A 91 -1.72 -0.54 20.54
N LYS A 92 -1.80 -1.02 21.78
CA LYS A 92 -2.41 -2.33 22.14
C LYS A 92 -3.86 -2.17 22.62
N SER A 93 -4.67 -1.50 21.82
CA SER A 93 -6.10 -1.27 22.10
C SER A 93 -6.92 -1.35 20.81
N PRO A 94 -7.56 -2.50 20.53
CA PRO A 94 -8.44 -2.66 19.38
C PRO A 94 -9.56 -1.62 19.37
N ALA A 95 -10.12 -1.28 20.54
CA ALA A 95 -11.18 -0.27 20.66
C ALA A 95 -10.73 1.12 20.21
N LEU A 96 -9.53 1.56 20.64
CA LEU A 96 -8.96 2.84 20.23
C LEU A 96 -8.65 2.87 18.73
N LEU A 97 -8.08 1.79 18.20
CA LEU A 97 -7.78 1.67 16.77
C LEU A 97 -9.05 1.69 15.91
N LYS A 98 -10.09 0.94 16.29
CA LYS A 98 -11.40 0.95 15.63
C LYS A 98 -11.97 2.37 15.58
N TRP A 99 -11.99 3.08 16.71
CA TRP A 99 -12.44 4.47 16.77
C TRP A 99 -11.60 5.38 15.87
N TYR A 100 -10.27 5.26 15.92
CA TYR A 100 -9.35 6.07 15.14
C TYR A 100 -9.59 5.91 13.63
N TYR A 101 -9.59 4.67 13.12
CA TYR A 101 -9.78 4.42 11.69
C TYR A 101 -11.14 4.89 11.19
N LEU A 102 -12.21 4.66 11.97
CA LEU A 102 -13.54 5.15 11.61
C LEU A 102 -13.65 6.68 11.66
N LYS A 103 -12.92 7.35 12.56
CA LYS A 103 -12.93 8.81 12.67
C LYS A 103 -12.06 9.49 11.62
N ARG A 104 -11.04 8.79 11.14
CA ARG A 104 -10.05 9.28 10.16
C ARG A 104 -10.30 8.82 8.73
N ALA A 105 -11.36 8.05 8.48
CA ALA A 105 -11.79 7.71 7.13
C ALA A 105 -12.30 8.96 6.37
N TYR A 106 -11.86 9.09 5.12
CA TYR A 106 -12.33 10.08 4.15
C TYR A 106 -12.12 9.53 2.73
N PRO A 107 -12.82 10.06 1.69
CA PRO A 107 -12.61 9.62 0.31
C PRO A 107 -11.16 9.80 -0.12
N GLY A 108 -10.50 8.73 -0.56
CA GLY A 108 -9.08 8.76 -0.90
C GLY A 108 -8.11 8.38 0.22
N ALA A 109 -8.60 8.05 1.42
CA ALA A 109 -7.74 7.62 2.52
C ALA A 109 -7.02 6.29 2.21
N ILE A 110 -5.71 6.24 2.50
CA ILE A 110 -4.91 5.02 2.49
C ILE A 110 -4.57 4.68 3.94
N MET A 111 -5.24 3.66 4.47
CA MET A 111 -5.06 3.20 5.86
C MET A 111 -3.87 2.25 5.95
N ILE A 112 -2.99 2.49 6.94
CA ILE A 112 -1.81 1.67 7.21
C ILE A 112 -2.11 0.76 8.40
N LEU A 113 -1.97 -0.53 8.19
CA LEU A 113 -2.11 -1.59 9.18
C LEU A 113 -0.93 -2.56 9.00
N HIS A 114 -0.52 -3.21 10.08
CA HIS A 114 0.59 -4.14 10.09
C HIS A 114 0.09 -5.53 10.47
N ASP A 115 0.45 -6.51 9.65
CA ASP A 115 0.32 -7.92 9.96
C ASP A 115 1.61 -8.41 10.63
N GLY A 116 1.80 -8.01 11.89
CA GLY A 116 2.93 -8.45 12.71
C GLY A 116 2.77 -9.88 13.22
N MET A 117 3.68 -10.34 14.08
CA MET A 117 3.47 -11.60 14.81
C MET A 117 2.43 -11.43 15.94
N ASP A 118 1.90 -12.55 16.44
CA ASP A 118 1.04 -12.60 17.63
C ASP A 118 1.71 -11.83 18.80
N PRO A 119 1.02 -10.90 19.49
CA PRO A 119 -0.43 -10.61 19.46
C PRO A 119 -0.88 -9.49 18.51
N SER A 120 0.03 -8.90 17.73
CA SER A 120 -0.31 -7.79 16.82
C SER A 120 -1.28 -8.22 15.72
N ARG A 121 -1.10 -9.42 15.15
CA ARG A 121 -1.98 -9.98 14.12
C ARG A 121 -3.44 -10.08 14.58
N ALA A 122 -3.68 -10.65 15.75
CA ALA A 122 -5.03 -10.84 16.29
C ALA A 122 -5.75 -9.49 16.46
N GLN A 123 -5.03 -8.46 16.93
CA GLN A 123 -5.57 -7.10 17.01
C GLN A 123 -5.94 -6.53 15.64
N THR A 124 -5.08 -6.69 14.63
CA THR A 124 -5.36 -6.19 13.27
C THR A 124 -6.60 -6.85 12.69
N VAL A 125 -6.75 -8.17 12.85
CA VAL A 125 -7.96 -8.91 12.43
C VAL A 125 -9.21 -8.37 13.15
N GLU A 126 -9.16 -8.23 14.47
CA GLU A 126 -10.29 -7.72 15.27
C GLU A 126 -10.69 -6.29 14.87
N VAL A 127 -9.71 -5.44 14.54
CA VAL A 127 -9.95 -4.08 14.04
C VAL A 127 -10.64 -4.14 12.68
N LEU A 128 -10.15 -4.94 11.73
CA LEU A 128 -10.68 -5.05 10.38
C LEU A 128 -12.11 -5.61 10.35
N ASP A 129 -12.39 -6.65 11.14
CA ASP A 129 -13.74 -7.26 11.28
C ASP A 129 -14.80 -6.23 11.70
N SER A 130 -14.38 -5.23 12.48
CA SER A 130 -15.25 -4.15 12.94
C SER A 130 -15.29 -2.96 11.96
N VAL A 131 -14.15 -2.55 11.42
CA VAL A 131 -14.02 -1.32 10.64
C VAL A 131 -14.59 -1.49 9.23
N LEU A 132 -14.30 -2.60 8.54
CA LEU A 132 -14.69 -2.80 7.14
C LEU A 132 -16.21 -2.74 6.91
N PRO A 133 -17.07 -3.43 7.70
CA PRO A 133 -18.52 -3.35 7.51
C PRO A 133 -19.07 -1.95 7.77
N ARG A 134 -18.49 -1.23 8.74
CA ARG A 134 -18.90 0.14 9.09
C ARG A 134 -18.50 1.16 8.03
N LEU A 135 -17.35 0.99 7.39
CA LEU A 135 -16.97 1.80 6.23
C LEU A 135 -17.93 1.56 5.06
N LYS A 136 -18.23 0.29 4.75
CA LYS A 136 -19.19 -0.07 3.71
C LYS A 136 -20.59 0.53 3.99
N ALA A 137 -21.07 0.45 5.22
CA ALA A 137 -22.35 1.05 5.62
C ALA A 137 -22.39 2.59 5.48
N ARG A 138 -21.22 3.25 5.49
CA ARG A 138 -21.09 4.70 5.24
C ARG A 138 -20.91 5.05 3.75
N GLY A 139 -21.02 4.07 2.85
CA GLY A 139 -20.91 4.26 1.40
C GLY A 139 -19.47 4.22 0.86
N TYR A 140 -18.48 3.82 1.68
CA TYR A 140 -17.11 3.66 1.17
C TYR A 140 -16.95 2.34 0.41
N THR A 141 -16.19 2.39 -0.67
CA THR A 141 -15.64 1.21 -1.34
C THR A 141 -14.18 1.04 -0.89
N VAL A 142 -13.85 -0.14 -0.35
CA VAL A 142 -12.46 -0.51 -0.02
C VAL A 142 -11.87 -1.23 -1.22
N THR A 143 -10.69 -0.79 -1.66
CA THR A 143 -10.11 -1.20 -2.94
C THR A 143 -8.58 -1.18 -2.89
N THR A 144 -7.92 -1.71 -3.91
CA THR A 144 -6.45 -1.70 -4.05
C THR A 144 -5.90 -0.30 -4.31
N VAL A 145 -4.58 -0.11 -4.16
CA VAL A 145 -3.93 1.19 -4.43
C VAL A 145 -3.99 1.51 -5.92
N SER A 146 -3.85 0.51 -6.79
CA SER A 146 -4.04 0.66 -8.24
C SER A 146 -5.43 1.15 -8.63
N GLU A 147 -6.49 0.57 -8.06
CA GLU A 147 -7.87 1.03 -8.32
C GLU A 147 -8.08 2.45 -7.79
N LEU A 148 -7.60 2.74 -6.58
CA LEU A 148 -7.69 4.07 -5.99
C LEU A 148 -7.03 5.13 -6.87
N PHE A 149 -5.83 4.84 -7.37
CA PHE A 149 -5.11 5.70 -8.30
C PHE A 149 -5.88 5.91 -9.62
N ARG A 150 -6.55 4.87 -10.13
CA ARG A 150 -7.37 4.96 -11.34
C ARG A 150 -8.62 5.80 -11.13
N TYR A 151 -9.28 5.73 -9.96
CA TYR A 151 -10.39 6.62 -9.60
C TYR A 151 -9.93 8.08 -9.57
N ALA A 152 -8.85 8.38 -8.86
CA ALA A 152 -8.31 9.74 -8.76
C ALA A 152 -7.98 10.35 -10.13
N ARG A 153 -7.42 9.55 -11.06
CA ARG A 153 -7.15 10.02 -12.42
C ARG A 153 -8.42 10.33 -13.20
N LYS A 154 -9.45 9.49 -13.13
CA LYS A 154 -10.73 9.73 -13.82
C LYS A 154 -11.39 11.02 -13.34
N ASP A 155 -11.34 11.27 -12.03
CA ASP A 155 -11.90 12.50 -11.44
C ASP A 155 -11.11 13.74 -11.87
N HIS A 156 -9.78 13.66 -11.95
CA HIS A 156 -8.95 14.77 -12.47
C HIS A 156 -9.22 15.09 -13.95
N PHE A 157 -9.45 14.10 -14.82
CA PHE A 157 -9.83 14.34 -16.22
C PHE A 157 -11.25 14.91 -16.38
N SER A 158 -12.14 14.67 -15.40
CA SER A 158 -13.49 15.25 -15.42
C SER A 158 -13.55 16.72 -14.99
N GLN A 159 -12.56 17.17 -14.19
CA GLN A 159 -12.53 18.54 -13.65
C GLN A 159 -11.64 19.49 -14.44
N TRP A 160 -10.68 18.96 -15.21
CA TRP A 160 -9.79 19.75 -16.07
C TRP A 160 -9.60 18.99 -17.37
N GLY A 161 -10.25 19.45 -18.44
CA GLY A 161 -10.08 18.89 -19.78
C GLY A 161 -8.60 18.82 -20.18
N ASP A 162 -8.27 17.81 -20.99
CA ASP A 162 -6.92 17.46 -21.46
C ASP A 162 -6.03 18.68 -21.75
N VAL A 163 -5.08 18.97 -20.84
CA VAL A 163 -4.05 20.03 -21.02
C VAL A 163 -2.72 19.44 -21.47
N THR A 164 -2.74 18.27 -22.13
CA THR A 164 -1.54 17.72 -22.77
C THR A 164 -1.73 17.63 -24.28
N ARG A 165 -1.71 18.80 -24.91
CA ARG A 165 -1.15 19.01 -26.25
C ARG A 165 -0.02 20.01 -26.17
#